data_AF-A0A4Q8AFM7-F1
#
_entry.id   AF-A0A4Q8AFM7-F1
#
_cell.length_a   1.000
_cell.length_b   1.000
_cell.length_c   1.000
_cell.angle_alpha   90.00
_cell.angle_beta   90.00
_cell.angle_gamma   90.00
#
_symmetry.space_group_name_H-M   'P 1'
#
loop_
_entity.id
_entity.type
_entity.pdbx_description
1 polymer ?
#
loop_
_entity_poly.entity_id
_entity_poly.type
_entity_poly.pdbx_seq_one_letter_code
_entity_poly.pdbx_strand_id
1 'polypeptide(L)'
;MSTPTPLTERYVSATVRSLKPAAQEDVRSELQASIADAIEARLEHGESREAAERAVLTELGDPDILAAGYADRPLHLLGPRYYLTWLRLLKTLLIIVPLCVVGGVALAQTLAGASVGQTIGEVAAVGASTVVHLCFWVTLVFVMLERTGADTGTDWDVGQLPEPSVDGAGKGELIASLAFLALATGAVFWDHFRGLISGDGQALPILNPALWPWWIGSLLVLMGFEAALAIALYARKRWTTDLAVMNTILAVLIMSILVTLLGNDQLINSEVIAYAEAQHGVERDTFDVLGIVTGFAIVGISVWDIVDGWRKTARARGVDVAEG
;
A
#
# COMPACT_ATOMS: atom_id res chain seq x y z
N MET A 1 -49.51 43.17 -6.70
CA MET A 1 -49.60 41.72 -6.45
C MET A 1 -49.80 41.03 -7.78
N SER A 2 -48.70 40.60 -8.42
CA SER A 2 -48.76 39.84 -9.66
C SER A 2 -48.97 38.36 -9.32
N THR A 3 -50.03 37.76 -9.83
CA THR A 3 -50.33 36.34 -9.67
C THR A 3 -49.21 35.50 -10.28
N PRO A 4 -48.64 34.51 -9.58
CA PRO A 4 -47.61 33.64 -10.15
C PRO A 4 -48.18 32.91 -11.38
N THR A 5 -47.48 33.03 -12.50
CA THR A 5 -47.79 32.29 -13.73
C THR A 5 -47.50 30.80 -13.53
N PRO A 6 -48.19 29.91 -14.25
CA PRO A 6 -48.13 28.46 -14.01
C PRO A 6 -46.73 27.85 -14.24
N LEU A 7 -45.82 28.51 -14.97
CA LEU A 7 -44.45 28.03 -15.15
C LEU A 7 -43.57 28.36 -13.94
N THR A 8 -43.64 29.59 -13.44
CA THR A 8 -42.93 30.00 -12.22
C THR A 8 -43.33 29.11 -11.03
N GLU A 9 -44.63 28.89 -10.79
CA GLU A 9 -45.06 28.02 -9.68
C GLU A 9 -44.59 26.57 -9.85
N ARG A 10 -44.55 26.06 -11.09
CA ARG A 10 -44.00 24.73 -11.38
C ARG A 10 -42.49 24.66 -11.14
N TYR A 11 -41.75 25.70 -11.49
CA TYR A 11 -40.30 25.76 -11.28
C TYR A 11 -39.95 25.86 -9.79
N VAL A 12 -40.62 26.75 -9.06
CA VAL A 12 -40.44 26.91 -7.62
C VAL A 12 -40.84 25.64 -6.89
N SER A 13 -41.99 25.05 -7.20
CA SER A 13 -42.42 23.79 -6.58
C SER A 13 -41.47 22.63 -6.87
N ALA A 14 -40.91 22.55 -8.08
CA ALA A 14 -39.87 21.57 -8.40
C ALA A 14 -38.59 21.79 -7.56
N THR A 15 -38.15 23.03 -7.43
CA THR A 15 -36.94 23.41 -6.68
C THR A 15 -37.09 23.11 -5.19
N VAL A 16 -38.20 23.51 -4.55
CA VAL A 16 -38.33 23.36 -3.09
C VAL A 16 -38.67 21.93 -2.65
N ARG A 17 -39.18 21.07 -3.55
CA ARG A 17 -39.56 19.69 -3.22
C ARG A 17 -38.40 18.85 -2.68
N SER A 18 -37.17 19.14 -3.09
CA SER A 18 -35.97 18.41 -2.68
C SER A 18 -35.32 18.96 -1.40
N LEU A 19 -35.83 20.07 -0.85
CA LEU A 19 -35.34 20.71 0.37
C LEU A 19 -35.98 20.12 1.63
N LYS A 20 -35.32 20.29 2.79
CA LYS A 20 -35.88 19.93 4.10
C LYS A 20 -37.14 20.75 4.38
N PRO A 21 -38.19 20.18 5.00
CA PRO A 21 -39.45 20.88 5.25
C PRO A 21 -39.29 22.25 5.93
N ALA A 22 -38.33 22.37 6.85
CA ALA A 22 -38.05 23.61 7.56
C ALA A 22 -37.53 24.76 6.68
N ALA A 23 -36.92 24.46 5.52
CA ALA A 23 -36.36 25.45 4.60
C ALA A 23 -37.26 25.68 3.37
N GLN A 24 -38.31 24.88 3.18
CA GLN A 24 -39.13 24.94 1.96
C GLN A 24 -39.89 26.25 1.81
N GLU A 25 -40.44 26.78 2.90
CA GLU A 25 -41.26 28.00 2.86
C GLU A 25 -40.41 29.25 2.65
N ASP A 26 -39.29 29.35 3.39
CA ASP A 26 -38.38 30.49 3.27
C ASP A 26 -37.78 30.57 1.85
N VAL A 27 -37.27 29.44 1.33
CA VAL A 27 -36.69 29.39 -0.02
C VAL A 27 -37.76 29.58 -1.10
N ARG A 28 -38.99 29.10 -0.89
CA ARG A 28 -40.12 29.35 -1.82
C ARG A 28 -40.40 30.84 -1.94
N SER A 29 -40.53 31.54 -0.82
CA SER A 29 -40.82 32.98 -0.80
C SER A 29 -39.69 33.79 -1.44
N GLU A 30 -38.44 33.49 -1.05
CA GLU A 30 -37.26 34.16 -1.60
C GLU A 30 -37.13 33.94 -3.12
N LEU A 31 -37.30 32.70 -3.58
CA LEU A 31 -37.18 32.37 -5.00
C LEU A 31 -38.33 32.97 -5.82
N GLN A 32 -39.56 32.99 -5.29
CA GLN A 32 -40.69 33.66 -5.95
C GLN A 32 -40.47 35.16 -6.10
N ALA A 33 -39.95 35.83 -5.06
CA ALA A 33 -39.63 37.25 -5.10
C ALA A 33 -38.51 37.53 -6.13
N SER A 34 -37.42 36.78 -6.07
CA SER A 34 -36.29 36.92 -7.00
C SER A 34 -36.68 36.70 -8.46
N ILE A 35 -37.51 35.68 -8.75
CA ILE A 35 -38.03 35.45 -10.10
C ILE A 35 -38.96 36.57 -10.55
N ALA A 36 -39.83 37.07 -9.66
CA ALA A 36 -40.74 38.16 -9.99
C ALA A 36 -39.98 39.45 -10.36
N ASP A 37 -38.96 39.80 -9.58
CA ASP A 37 -38.11 40.96 -9.82
C ASP A 37 -37.34 40.82 -11.15
N ALA A 38 -36.79 39.63 -11.44
CA ALA A 38 -36.09 39.37 -12.69
C ALA A 38 -37.01 39.42 -13.94
N ILE A 39 -38.26 38.98 -13.80
CA ILE A 39 -39.27 39.10 -14.87
C ILE A 39 -39.64 40.57 -15.09
N GLU A 40 -39.87 41.33 -14.01
CA GLU A 40 -40.23 42.75 -14.10
C GLU A 40 -39.15 43.58 -14.81
N ALA A 41 -37.88 43.35 -14.50
CA ALA A 41 -36.76 44.01 -15.18
C ALA A 41 -36.76 43.76 -16.71
N ARG A 42 -37.08 42.54 -17.16
CA ARG A 42 -37.17 42.22 -18.59
C ARG A 42 -38.42 42.81 -19.26
N LEU A 43 -39.52 42.92 -18.52
CA LEU A 43 -40.73 43.59 -19.01
C LEU A 43 -40.48 45.08 -19.26
N GLU A 44 -39.73 45.75 -18.39
CA GLU A 44 -39.32 47.15 -18.58
C GLU A 44 -38.47 47.36 -19.83
N HIS A 45 -37.73 46.33 -20.25
CA HIS A 45 -36.95 46.30 -21.48
C HIS A 45 -37.77 45.98 -22.74
N GLY A 46 -39.10 45.84 -22.61
CA GLY A 46 -40.03 45.65 -23.73
C GLY A 46 -40.21 44.19 -24.18
N GLU A 47 -39.72 43.21 -23.41
CA GLU A 47 -40.01 41.79 -23.67
C GLU A 47 -41.48 41.45 -23.34
N SER A 48 -42.05 40.45 -24.02
CA SER A 48 -43.35 39.91 -23.63
C SER A 48 -43.23 39.10 -22.34
N ARG A 49 -44.28 39.08 -21.52
CA ARG A 49 -44.30 38.34 -20.24
C ARG A 49 -43.92 36.87 -20.38
N GLU A 50 -44.40 36.21 -21.42
CA GLU A 50 -44.08 34.78 -21.67
C GLU A 50 -42.62 34.56 -22.11
N ALA A 51 -42.03 35.51 -22.83
CA ALA A 51 -40.62 35.44 -23.23
C ALA A 51 -39.71 35.72 -22.02
N ALA A 52 -40.02 36.76 -21.23
CA ALA A 52 -39.31 37.12 -20.01
C ALA A 52 -39.32 35.97 -18.99
N GLU A 53 -40.49 35.36 -18.73
CA GLU A 53 -40.60 34.22 -17.80
C GLU A 53 -39.76 33.02 -18.27
N ARG A 54 -39.84 32.64 -19.56
CA ARG A 54 -39.01 31.54 -20.07
C ARG A 54 -37.52 31.86 -19.99
N ALA A 55 -37.13 33.08 -20.30
CA ALA A 55 -35.72 33.48 -20.29
C ALA A 55 -35.13 33.44 -18.87
N VAL A 56 -35.84 33.98 -17.87
CA VAL A 56 -35.43 33.95 -16.45
C VAL A 56 -35.31 32.51 -15.95
N LEU A 57 -36.33 31.67 -16.20
CA LEU A 57 -36.28 30.27 -15.76
C LEU A 57 -35.18 29.46 -16.48
N THR A 58 -34.89 29.78 -17.74
CA THR A 58 -33.78 29.15 -18.48
C THR A 58 -32.42 29.60 -17.94
N GLU A 59 -32.30 30.87 -17.55
CA GLU A 59 -31.10 31.44 -16.94
C GLU A 59 -30.81 30.85 -15.55
N LEU A 60 -31.86 30.55 -14.78
CA LEU A 60 -31.75 29.84 -13.50
C LEU A 60 -31.35 28.37 -13.64
N GLY A 61 -31.59 27.75 -14.80
CA GLY A 61 -31.12 26.40 -15.13
C GLY A 61 -31.99 25.26 -14.56
N ASP A 62 -31.34 24.17 -14.15
CA ASP A 62 -32.03 22.98 -13.64
C ASP A 62 -32.48 23.18 -12.18
N PRO A 63 -33.78 23.03 -11.85
CA PRO A 63 -34.27 23.21 -10.49
C PRO A 63 -33.64 22.25 -9.47
N ASP A 64 -33.19 21.05 -9.87
CA ASP A 64 -32.52 20.11 -8.97
C ASP A 64 -31.10 20.56 -8.62
N ILE A 65 -30.39 21.22 -9.55
CA ILE A 65 -29.06 21.81 -9.31
C ILE A 65 -29.20 23.04 -8.42
N LEU A 66 -30.19 23.90 -8.70
CA LEU A 66 -30.45 25.09 -7.90
C LEU A 66 -30.80 24.71 -6.45
N ALA A 67 -31.64 23.68 -6.26
CA ALA A 67 -32.00 23.18 -4.94
C ALA A 67 -30.80 22.60 -4.17
N ALA A 68 -29.84 21.97 -4.85
CA ALA A 68 -28.63 21.48 -4.20
C ALA A 68 -27.80 22.61 -3.57
N GLY A 69 -27.80 23.80 -4.19
CA GLY A 69 -27.18 25.01 -3.64
C GLY A 69 -27.85 25.51 -2.36
N TYR A 70 -29.19 25.48 -2.30
CA TYR A 70 -29.93 25.84 -1.08
C TYR A 70 -29.86 24.80 0.03
N ALA A 71 -29.70 23.52 -0.32
CA ALA A 71 -29.67 22.42 0.65
C ALA A 71 -28.32 22.23 1.34
N ASP A 72 -27.30 23.00 0.97
CA ASP A 72 -25.89 22.79 1.31
C ASP A 72 -25.48 21.31 1.12
N ARG A 73 -26.11 20.67 0.11
CA ARG A 73 -26.06 19.23 -0.11
C ARG A 73 -25.13 18.98 -1.28
N PRO A 74 -23.88 18.56 -1.03
CA PRO A 74 -22.96 18.34 -2.11
C PRO A 74 -23.48 17.28 -3.09
N LEU A 75 -23.42 17.60 -4.38
CA LEU A 75 -23.77 16.71 -5.50
C LEU A 75 -22.66 15.67 -5.79
N HIS A 76 -21.53 15.75 -5.10
CA HIS A 76 -20.44 14.78 -5.21
C HIS A 76 -20.62 13.60 -4.25
N LEU A 77 -20.13 12.42 -4.65
CA LEU A 77 -20.07 11.24 -3.77
C LEU A 77 -19.05 11.43 -2.64
N LEU A 78 -17.96 12.15 -2.90
CA LEU A 78 -16.84 12.33 -1.99
C LEU A 78 -16.24 13.73 -2.21
N GLY A 79 -16.33 14.58 -1.18
CA GLY A 79 -15.95 15.97 -1.28
C GLY A 79 -14.47 16.24 -1.12
N PRO A 80 -14.03 17.49 -1.41
CA PRO A 80 -12.64 17.91 -1.26
C PRO A 80 -12.06 17.63 0.13
N ARG A 81 -12.90 17.71 1.17
CA ARG A 81 -12.53 17.48 2.58
C ARG A 81 -11.92 16.09 2.80
N TYR A 82 -12.52 15.04 2.24
CA TYR A 82 -12.04 13.66 2.46
C TYR A 82 -11.32 13.05 1.28
N TYR A 83 -11.43 13.64 0.09
CA TYR A 83 -10.90 13.05 -1.15
C TYR A 83 -9.41 12.71 -1.07
N LEU A 84 -8.58 13.62 -0.55
CA LEU A 84 -7.14 13.39 -0.47
C LEU A 84 -6.76 12.32 0.57
N THR A 85 -7.52 12.22 1.66
CA THR A 85 -7.30 11.20 2.70
C THR A 85 -7.74 9.83 2.20
N TRP A 86 -8.91 9.75 1.58
CA TRP A 86 -9.39 8.55 0.87
C TRP A 86 -8.38 8.07 -0.16
N LEU A 87 -7.90 8.97 -1.04
CA LEU A 87 -6.98 8.63 -2.11
C LEU A 87 -5.64 8.11 -1.57
N ARG A 88 -5.09 8.76 -0.53
CA ARG A 88 -3.85 8.34 0.12
C ARG A 88 -4.00 6.96 0.76
N LEU A 89 -5.08 6.75 1.51
CA LEU A 89 -5.35 5.47 2.16
C LEU A 89 -5.55 4.36 1.13
N LEU A 90 -6.40 4.59 0.13
CA LEU A 90 -6.69 3.60 -0.90
C LEU A 90 -5.44 3.21 -1.69
N LYS A 91 -4.61 4.18 -2.12
CA LYS A 91 -3.34 3.89 -2.79
C LYS A 91 -2.39 3.08 -1.90
N THR A 92 -2.28 3.44 -0.62
CA THR A 92 -1.42 2.74 0.34
C THR A 92 -1.87 1.29 0.51
N LEU A 93 -3.18 1.07 0.70
CA LEU A 93 -3.75 -0.26 0.83
C LEU A 93 -3.60 -1.09 -0.45
N LEU A 94 -3.80 -0.48 -1.62
CA LEU A 94 -3.63 -1.17 -2.91
C LEU A 94 -2.17 -1.53 -3.23
N ILE A 95 -1.18 -0.89 -2.59
CA ILE A 95 0.23 -1.28 -2.74
C ILE A 95 0.59 -2.40 -1.76
N ILE A 96 0.19 -2.26 -0.49
CA ILE A 96 0.64 -3.16 0.58
C ILE A 96 -0.17 -4.46 0.60
N VAL A 97 -1.50 -4.35 0.59
CA VAL A 97 -2.38 -5.52 0.84
C VAL A 97 -2.28 -6.56 -0.27
N PRO A 98 -2.32 -6.22 -1.57
CA PRO A 98 -2.16 -7.22 -2.62
C PRO A 98 -0.83 -7.97 -2.55
N LEU A 99 0.26 -7.29 -2.19
CA LEU A 99 1.57 -7.93 -2.03
C LEU A 99 1.55 -8.98 -0.91
N CYS A 100 0.94 -8.64 0.24
CA CYS A 100 0.77 -9.57 1.35
C CYS A 100 -0.14 -10.75 0.98
N VAL A 101 -1.23 -10.49 0.26
CA VAL A 101 -2.16 -11.53 -0.20
C VAL A 101 -1.49 -12.48 -1.17
N VAL A 102 -0.75 -11.97 -2.15
CA VAL A 102 0.02 -12.80 -3.10
C VAL A 102 0.98 -13.71 -2.36
N GLY A 103 1.79 -13.16 -1.45
CA GLY A 103 2.75 -13.95 -0.67
C GLY A 103 2.07 -14.98 0.23
N GLY A 104 1.04 -14.57 0.97
CA GLY A 104 0.32 -15.44 1.91
C GLY A 104 -0.44 -16.57 1.23
N VAL A 105 -1.13 -16.28 0.12
CA VAL A 105 -1.85 -17.29 -0.67
C VAL A 105 -0.85 -18.24 -1.35
N ALA A 106 0.24 -17.73 -1.92
CA ALA A 106 1.27 -18.58 -2.53
C ALA A 106 1.89 -19.54 -1.51
N LEU A 107 2.20 -19.04 -0.30
CA LEU A 107 2.70 -19.88 0.79
C LEU A 107 1.67 -20.93 1.20
N ALA A 108 0.42 -20.54 1.45
CA ALA A 108 -0.65 -21.45 1.86
C ALA A 108 -0.91 -22.55 0.81
N GLN A 109 -0.92 -22.20 -0.47
CA GLN A 109 -1.12 -23.14 -1.57
C GLN A 109 0.08 -24.10 -1.73
N THR A 110 1.31 -23.59 -1.55
CA THR A 110 2.51 -24.43 -1.58
C THR A 110 2.49 -25.43 -0.42
N LEU A 111 2.12 -25.00 0.78
CA LEU A 111 1.95 -25.87 1.96
C LEU A 111 0.83 -26.90 1.77
N ALA A 112 -0.21 -26.56 1.01
CA ALA A 112 -1.29 -27.49 0.65
C ALA A 112 -0.92 -28.47 -0.48
N GLY A 113 0.32 -28.40 -1.01
CA GLY A 113 0.77 -29.26 -2.11
C GLY A 113 0.09 -28.94 -3.45
N ALA A 114 -0.46 -27.74 -3.60
CA ALA A 114 -1.12 -27.33 -4.83
C ALA A 114 -0.13 -27.21 -5.99
N SER A 115 -0.57 -27.54 -7.20
CA SER A 115 0.24 -27.32 -8.39
C SER A 115 0.50 -25.82 -8.64
N VAL A 116 1.56 -25.49 -9.36
CA VAL A 116 1.90 -24.11 -9.72
C VAL A 116 0.73 -23.43 -10.44
N GLY A 117 0.04 -24.14 -11.35
CA GLY A 117 -1.12 -23.62 -12.06
C GLY A 117 -2.30 -23.29 -11.13
N GLN A 118 -2.58 -24.14 -10.14
CA GLN A 118 -3.60 -23.87 -9.12
C GLN A 118 -3.21 -22.69 -8.24
N THR A 119 -1.94 -22.61 -7.83
CA THR A 119 -1.43 -21.51 -7.01
C THR A 119 -1.57 -20.17 -7.74
N ILE A 120 -1.18 -20.11 -9.01
CA ILE A 120 -1.33 -18.90 -9.83
C ILE A 120 -2.81 -18.53 -9.99
N GLY A 121 -3.67 -19.51 -10.27
CA GLY A 121 -5.11 -19.32 -10.39
C GLY A 121 -5.73 -18.75 -9.12
N GLU A 122 -5.37 -19.31 -7.96
CA GLU A 122 -5.86 -18.85 -6.67
C GLU A 122 -5.34 -17.46 -6.31
N VAL A 123 -4.03 -17.21 -6.48
CA VAL A 123 -3.44 -15.89 -6.25
C VAL A 123 -4.12 -14.83 -7.10
N ALA A 124 -4.42 -15.13 -8.37
CA ALA A 124 -5.13 -14.22 -9.25
C ALA A 124 -6.58 -13.98 -8.79
N ALA A 125 -7.31 -15.05 -8.43
CA ALA A 125 -8.69 -14.97 -7.98
C ALA A 125 -8.83 -14.19 -6.66
N VAL A 126 -8.04 -14.58 -5.66
CA VAL A 126 -8.03 -13.92 -4.34
C VAL A 126 -7.51 -12.50 -4.46
N GLY A 127 -6.42 -12.27 -5.21
CA GLY A 127 -5.85 -10.94 -5.43
C GLY A 127 -6.83 -9.98 -6.10
N ALA A 128 -7.52 -10.42 -7.16
CA ALA A 128 -8.55 -9.62 -7.83
C ALA A 128 -9.72 -9.31 -6.88
N SER A 129 -10.20 -10.31 -6.15
CA SER A 129 -11.25 -10.14 -5.13
C SER A 129 -10.83 -9.13 -4.05
N THR A 130 -9.61 -9.23 -3.53
CA THR A 130 -9.07 -8.29 -2.53
C THR A 130 -9.08 -6.85 -3.04
N VAL A 131 -8.61 -6.62 -4.27
CA VAL A 131 -8.61 -5.27 -4.87
C VAL A 131 -10.04 -4.69 -4.93
N VAL A 132 -11.01 -5.49 -5.36
CA VAL A 132 -12.42 -5.09 -5.40
C VAL A 132 -12.94 -4.74 -4.00
N HIS A 133 -12.66 -5.59 -3.01
CA HIS A 133 -13.09 -5.36 -1.63
C HIS A 133 -12.46 -4.10 -1.03
N LEU A 134 -11.16 -3.86 -1.26
CA LEU A 134 -10.48 -2.65 -0.80
C LEU A 134 -11.11 -1.39 -1.42
N CYS A 135 -11.25 -1.36 -2.73
CA CYS A 135 -11.89 -0.25 -3.43
C CYS A 135 -13.31 0.01 -2.93
N PHE A 136 -14.11 -1.05 -2.79
CA PHE A 136 -15.50 -0.95 -2.36
C PHE A 136 -15.62 -0.47 -0.92
N TRP A 137 -15.02 -1.16 0.05
CA TRP A 137 -15.21 -0.87 1.47
C TRP A 137 -14.55 0.43 1.90
N VAL A 138 -13.35 0.74 1.39
CA VAL A 138 -12.69 2.01 1.69
C VAL A 138 -13.55 3.16 1.16
N THR A 139 -14.02 3.08 -0.10
CA THR A 139 -14.88 4.12 -0.66
C THR A 139 -16.20 4.23 0.08
N LEU A 140 -16.83 3.11 0.44
CA LEU A 140 -18.10 3.11 1.18
C LEU A 140 -17.96 3.80 2.53
N VAL A 141 -16.90 3.50 3.30
CA VAL A 141 -16.64 4.14 4.59
C VAL A 141 -16.48 5.65 4.43
N PHE A 142 -15.72 6.11 3.43
CA PHE A 142 -15.54 7.54 3.19
C PHE A 142 -16.82 8.24 2.70
N VAL A 143 -17.63 7.55 1.90
CA VAL A 143 -18.97 8.04 1.54
C VAL A 143 -19.85 8.18 2.78
N MET A 144 -19.80 7.22 3.71
CA MET A 144 -20.54 7.31 4.97
C MET A 144 -20.05 8.49 5.84
N LEU A 145 -18.73 8.72 5.94
CA LEU A 145 -18.15 9.87 6.65
C LEU A 145 -18.58 11.21 6.04
N GLU A 146 -18.61 11.30 4.70
CA GLU A 146 -19.13 12.48 3.98
C GLU A 146 -20.61 12.73 4.28
N ARG A 147 -21.43 11.68 4.39
CA ARG A 147 -22.86 11.81 4.69
C ARG A 147 -23.16 12.15 6.15
N THR A 148 -22.33 11.72 7.09
CA THR A 148 -22.53 12.00 8.52
C THR A 148 -21.86 13.28 8.99
N GLY A 149 -20.95 13.84 8.19
CA GLY A 149 -20.16 15.01 8.58
C GLY A 149 -19.06 14.71 9.61
N ALA A 150 -18.84 13.44 9.95
CA ALA A 150 -18.00 13.00 11.06
C ALA A 150 -16.55 13.46 10.91
N ASP A 151 -16.05 14.24 11.88
CA ASP A 151 -14.67 14.69 11.86
C ASP A 151 -13.69 13.50 11.84
N THR A 152 -12.73 13.53 10.92
CA THR A 152 -11.65 12.53 10.83
C THR A 152 -10.57 12.75 11.88
N GLY A 153 -10.74 13.71 12.80
CA GLY A 153 -9.86 13.96 13.94
C GLY A 153 -8.44 14.38 13.51
N THR A 154 -8.33 14.95 12.31
CA THR A 154 -7.07 15.37 11.69
C THR A 154 -7.14 16.86 11.43
N ASP A 155 -6.94 17.64 12.49
CA ASP A 155 -6.69 19.07 12.35
C ASP A 155 -5.30 19.25 11.74
N TRP A 156 -5.26 19.94 10.61
CA TRP A 156 -4.01 20.36 10.01
C TRP A 156 -3.40 21.48 10.85
N ASP A 157 -2.12 21.34 11.19
CA ASP A 157 -1.32 22.39 11.81
C ASP A 157 -0.04 22.62 11.01
N VAL A 158 0.45 23.86 11.02
CA VAL A 158 1.70 24.26 10.38
C VAL A 158 2.88 23.46 10.94
N GLY A 159 2.81 23.04 12.21
CA GLY A 159 3.80 22.14 12.83
C GLY A 159 3.87 20.74 12.22
N GLN A 160 2.87 20.32 11.42
CA GLN A 160 2.89 19.04 10.69
C GLN A 160 3.66 19.12 9.37
N LEU A 161 4.25 20.27 9.05
CA LEU A 161 5.15 20.39 7.91
C LEU A 161 6.34 19.44 8.12
N PRO A 162 6.56 18.46 7.22
CA PRO A 162 7.71 17.59 7.34
C PRO A 162 8.98 18.42 7.20
N GLU A 163 9.89 18.28 8.18
CA GLU A 163 11.23 18.82 8.05
C GLU A 163 11.92 18.15 6.85
N PRO A 164 12.66 18.90 6.02
CA PRO A 164 13.43 18.30 4.93
C PRO A 164 14.55 17.44 5.53
N SER A 165 14.32 16.14 5.66
CA SER A 165 15.33 15.20 6.10
C SER A 165 16.26 14.85 4.94
N VAL A 166 17.55 15.06 5.17
CA VAL A 166 18.60 14.51 4.30
C VAL A 166 18.74 13.04 4.68
N ASP A 167 17.90 12.19 4.11
CA ASP A 167 17.87 10.74 4.32
C ASP A 167 19.15 10.09 3.77
N GLY A 168 20.23 10.18 4.53
CA GLY A 168 21.44 9.39 4.33
C GLY A 168 21.43 8.12 5.18
N ALA A 169 22.08 7.06 4.71
CA ALA A 169 22.27 5.83 5.48
C ALA A 169 22.93 6.16 6.83
N GLY A 170 22.17 6.01 7.91
CA GLY A 170 22.58 6.42 9.25
C GLY A 170 23.67 5.51 9.83
N LYS A 171 24.42 6.02 10.82
CA LYS A 171 25.40 5.20 11.59
C LYS A 171 24.75 3.94 12.17
N GLY A 172 23.50 4.05 12.64
CA GLY A 172 22.75 2.93 13.21
C GLY A 172 22.45 1.83 12.19
N GLU A 173 22.13 2.20 10.95
CA GLU A 173 21.87 1.24 9.87
C GLU A 173 23.14 0.46 9.51
N LEU A 174 24.28 1.15 9.34
CA LEU A 174 25.57 0.48 9.12
C LEU A 174 25.91 -0.49 10.25
N ILE A 175 25.80 -0.04 11.51
CA ILE A 175 26.13 -0.86 12.68
C ILE A 175 25.23 -2.09 12.74
N ALA A 176 23.91 -1.91 12.52
CA ALA A 176 22.96 -3.01 12.51
C ALA A 176 23.28 -4.02 11.40
N SER A 177 23.54 -3.58 10.17
CA SER A 177 23.89 -4.46 9.04
C SER A 177 25.19 -5.22 9.29
N LEU A 178 26.25 -4.54 9.75
CA LEU A 178 27.53 -5.19 10.03
C LEU A 178 27.44 -6.15 11.22
N ALA A 179 26.71 -5.79 12.27
CA ALA A 179 26.48 -6.67 13.42
C ALA A 179 25.71 -7.92 13.01
N PHE A 180 24.64 -7.76 12.21
CA PHE A 180 23.87 -8.89 11.69
C PHE A 180 24.74 -9.83 10.83
N LEU A 181 25.54 -9.27 9.92
CA LEU A 181 26.43 -10.05 9.08
C LEU A 181 27.52 -10.78 9.88
N ALA A 182 28.08 -10.12 10.90
CA ALA A 182 29.05 -10.73 11.81
C ALA A 182 28.43 -11.87 12.63
N LEU A 183 27.19 -11.69 13.11
CA LEU A 183 26.44 -12.73 13.81
C LEU A 183 26.12 -13.90 12.88
N ALA A 184 25.68 -13.65 11.65
CA ALA A 184 25.40 -14.69 10.66
C ALA A 184 26.66 -15.49 10.31
N THR A 185 27.77 -14.79 10.04
CA THR A 185 29.08 -15.41 9.78
C THR A 185 29.53 -16.24 10.98
N GLY A 186 29.43 -15.68 12.19
CA GLY A 186 29.76 -16.37 13.44
C GLY A 186 28.92 -17.62 13.66
N ALA A 187 27.61 -17.57 13.36
CA ALA A 187 26.71 -18.71 13.45
C ALA A 187 27.10 -19.82 12.47
N VAL A 188 27.48 -19.50 11.23
CA VAL A 188 27.94 -20.49 10.23
C VAL A 188 29.22 -21.19 10.69
N PHE A 189 30.20 -20.45 11.21
CA PHE A 189 31.42 -21.06 11.76
C PHE A 189 31.15 -21.85 13.03
N TRP A 190 30.26 -21.36 13.90
CA TRP A 190 29.87 -22.07 15.11
C TRP A 190 29.20 -23.40 14.77
N ASP A 191 28.27 -23.41 13.81
CA ASP A 191 27.62 -24.63 13.32
C ASP A 191 28.66 -25.62 12.79
N HIS A 192 29.60 -25.17 11.96
CA HIS A 192 30.64 -26.04 11.39
C HIS A 192 31.58 -26.67 12.44
N PHE A 193 32.03 -25.90 13.43
CA PHE A 193 33.05 -26.37 14.39
C PHE A 193 32.47 -26.99 15.67
N ARG A 194 31.30 -26.53 16.11
CA ARG A 194 30.71 -26.91 17.40
C ARG A 194 29.38 -27.63 17.27
N GLY A 195 28.77 -27.64 16.08
CA GLY A 195 27.40 -28.08 15.87
C GLY A 195 26.40 -27.19 16.62
N LEU A 196 25.23 -26.95 16.04
CA LEU A 196 24.13 -26.29 16.74
C LEU A 196 23.26 -27.28 17.52
N ILE A 197 23.33 -28.57 17.20
CA ILE A 197 22.60 -29.64 17.84
C ILE A 197 23.60 -30.63 18.46
N SER A 198 23.28 -31.17 19.64
CA SER A 198 24.04 -32.27 20.24
C SER A 198 23.24 -33.56 20.09
N GLY A 199 23.73 -34.51 19.31
CA GLY A 199 23.13 -35.84 19.15
C GLY A 199 24.09 -36.93 19.63
N ASP A 200 23.63 -37.79 20.54
CA ASP A 200 24.40 -38.93 21.09
C ASP A 200 25.84 -38.59 21.53
N GLY A 201 26.04 -37.40 22.11
CA GLY A 201 27.34 -36.93 22.60
C GLY A 201 28.28 -36.38 21.52
N GLN A 202 27.82 -36.29 20.26
CA GLN A 202 28.52 -35.61 19.17
C GLN A 202 27.78 -34.36 18.72
N ALA A 203 28.56 -33.37 18.28
CA ALA A 203 28.06 -32.14 17.70
C ALA A 203 27.58 -32.39 16.27
N LEU A 204 26.29 -32.15 16.01
CA LEU A 204 25.69 -32.24 14.68
C LEU A 204 25.48 -30.82 14.12
N PRO A 205 26.11 -30.48 12.98
CA PRO A 205 25.85 -29.23 12.28
C PRO A 205 24.49 -29.29 11.58
N ILE A 206 23.74 -28.18 11.64
CA ILE A 206 22.45 -28.02 10.95
C ILE A 206 22.69 -27.87 9.45
N LEU A 207 23.71 -27.11 9.04
CA LEU A 207 24.09 -27.00 7.64
C LEU A 207 24.83 -28.26 7.22
N ASN A 208 24.57 -28.72 5.99
CA ASN A 208 25.25 -29.89 5.46
C ASN A 208 26.78 -29.66 5.39
N PRO A 209 27.61 -30.50 6.05
CA PRO A 209 29.07 -30.36 6.02
C PRO A 209 29.68 -30.37 4.61
N ALA A 210 29.03 -31.05 3.66
CA ALA A 210 29.48 -31.13 2.27
C ALA A 210 29.41 -29.80 1.51
N LEU A 211 28.76 -28.77 2.08
CA LEU A 211 28.75 -27.41 1.52
C LEU A 211 30.11 -26.73 1.63
N TRP A 212 31.00 -27.20 2.51
CA TRP A 212 32.36 -26.71 2.60
C TRP A 212 33.28 -27.36 1.57
N PRO A 213 34.27 -26.63 1.03
CA PRO A 213 34.52 -25.20 1.25
C PRO A 213 33.79 -24.29 0.24
N TRP A 214 33.27 -24.82 -0.87
CA TRP A 214 32.93 -24.02 -2.03
C TRP A 214 31.61 -23.25 -1.88
N TRP A 215 30.53 -23.89 -1.43
CA TRP A 215 29.24 -23.21 -1.29
C TRP A 215 29.27 -22.20 -0.15
N ILE A 216 29.72 -22.61 1.04
CA ILE A 216 29.84 -21.71 2.18
C ILE A 216 30.89 -20.63 1.93
N GLY A 217 32.04 -20.98 1.34
CA GLY A 217 33.06 -20.00 0.98
C GLY A 217 32.54 -18.93 0.02
N SER A 218 31.72 -19.32 -0.96
CA SER A 218 31.06 -18.37 -1.89
C SER A 218 30.07 -17.46 -1.15
N LEU A 219 29.25 -18.01 -0.25
CA LEU A 219 28.34 -17.20 0.58
C LEU A 219 29.09 -16.22 1.48
N LEU A 220 30.20 -16.63 2.10
CA LEU A 220 31.04 -15.75 2.93
C LEU A 220 31.68 -14.63 2.12
N VAL A 221 32.09 -14.91 0.87
CA VAL A 221 32.61 -13.88 -0.05
C VAL A 221 31.50 -12.88 -0.41
N LEU A 222 30.29 -13.35 -0.72
CA LEU A 222 29.14 -12.49 -1.02
C LEU A 222 28.74 -11.63 0.20
N MET A 223 28.74 -12.21 1.39
CA MET A 223 28.58 -11.47 2.65
C MET A 223 29.65 -10.40 2.81
N GLY A 224 30.92 -10.69 2.50
CA GLY A 224 31.98 -9.69 2.47
C GLY A 224 31.70 -8.53 1.51
N PHE A 225 31.13 -8.81 0.34
CA PHE A 225 30.69 -7.77 -0.60
C PHE A 225 29.50 -6.96 -0.06
N GLU A 226 28.55 -7.56 0.64
CA GLU A 226 27.48 -6.82 1.33
C GLU A 226 28.04 -5.88 2.40
N ALA A 227 29.02 -6.35 3.20
CA ALA A 227 29.70 -5.49 4.17
C ALA A 227 30.36 -4.29 3.49
N ALA A 228 31.07 -4.53 2.38
CA ALA A 228 31.72 -3.47 1.60
C ALA A 228 30.69 -2.48 1.04
N LEU A 229 29.54 -2.96 0.56
CA LEU A 229 28.45 -2.14 0.07
C LEU A 229 27.84 -1.28 1.19
N ALA A 230 27.59 -1.86 2.38
CA ALA A 230 27.11 -1.13 3.54
C ALA A 230 28.09 -0.01 3.97
N ILE A 231 29.38 -0.32 3.99
CA ILE A 231 30.44 0.67 4.27
C ILE A 231 30.47 1.77 3.20
N ALA A 232 30.34 1.42 1.92
CA ALA A 232 30.31 2.38 0.82
C ALA A 232 29.08 3.31 0.89
N LEU A 233 27.91 2.78 1.24
CA LEU A 233 26.70 3.56 1.49
C LEU A 233 26.89 4.56 2.62
N TYR A 234 27.48 4.11 3.74
CA TYR A 234 27.77 4.98 4.87
C TYR A 234 28.80 6.07 4.52
N ALA A 235 29.85 5.72 3.78
CA ALA A 235 30.89 6.66 3.36
C ALA A 235 30.32 7.74 2.43
N ARG A 236 29.42 7.37 1.51
CA ARG A 236 28.79 8.32 0.57
C ARG A 236 27.58 9.04 1.16
N LYS A 237 27.04 8.57 2.30
CA LYS A 237 25.81 9.05 2.96
C LYS A 237 24.59 9.17 2.02
N ARG A 238 24.62 8.51 0.87
CA ARG A 238 23.62 8.65 -0.19
C ARG A 238 23.47 7.35 -0.95
N TRP A 239 22.22 7.00 -1.25
CA TRP A 239 21.90 5.92 -2.17
C TRP A 239 22.07 6.41 -3.61
N THR A 240 22.83 5.67 -4.40
CA THR A 240 23.02 5.91 -5.83
C THR A 240 22.54 4.70 -6.61
N THR A 241 22.24 4.89 -7.88
CA THR A 241 21.73 3.81 -8.74
C THR A 241 22.72 2.67 -8.89
N ASP A 242 24.02 2.98 -8.96
CA ASP A 242 25.06 1.96 -9.04
C ASP A 242 25.09 1.08 -7.78
N LEU A 243 24.91 1.68 -6.59
CA LEU A 243 24.83 0.93 -5.33
C LEU A 243 23.55 0.11 -5.24
N ALA A 244 22.41 0.62 -5.73
CA ALA A 244 21.15 -0.12 -5.76
C ALA A 244 21.22 -1.33 -6.72
N VAL A 245 21.86 -1.18 -7.87
CA VAL A 245 22.10 -2.28 -8.82
C VAL A 245 23.02 -3.31 -8.20
N MET A 246 24.13 -2.89 -7.56
CA MET A 246 25.04 -3.81 -6.88
C MET A 246 24.34 -4.57 -5.74
N ASN A 247 23.53 -3.87 -4.94
CA ASN A 247 22.72 -4.49 -3.88
C ASN A 247 21.76 -5.53 -4.46
N THR A 248 21.10 -5.20 -5.57
CA THR A 248 20.19 -6.13 -6.26
C THR A 248 20.92 -7.37 -6.74
N ILE A 249 22.11 -7.21 -7.33
CA ILE A 249 22.92 -8.34 -7.81
C ILE A 249 23.32 -9.24 -6.64
N LEU A 250 23.81 -8.67 -5.52
CA LEU A 250 24.19 -9.43 -4.34
C LEU A 250 23.00 -10.19 -3.74
N ALA A 251 21.87 -9.52 -3.54
CA ALA A 251 20.65 -10.11 -3.02
C ALA A 251 20.16 -11.28 -3.91
N VAL A 252 20.16 -11.10 -5.24
CA VAL A 252 19.78 -12.17 -6.18
C VAL A 252 20.76 -13.34 -6.13
N LEU A 253 22.07 -13.09 -6.10
CA LEU A 253 23.07 -14.17 -6.04
C LEU A 253 22.95 -14.99 -4.76
N ILE A 254 22.84 -14.34 -3.59
CA ILE A 254 22.67 -15.01 -2.30
C ILE A 254 21.36 -15.80 -2.29
N MET A 255 20.25 -15.17 -2.70
CA MET A 255 18.95 -15.82 -2.80
C MET A 255 19.00 -17.05 -3.72
N SER A 256 19.57 -16.92 -4.91
CA SER A 256 19.66 -18.01 -5.89
C SER A 256 20.45 -19.19 -5.35
N ILE A 257 21.59 -18.95 -4.68
CA ILE A 257 22.37 -20.02 -4.05
C ILE A 257 21.55 -20.72 -2.96
N LEU A 258 20.99 -19.96 -2.02
CA LEU A 258 20.27 -20.53 -0.88
C LEU A 258 19.02 -21.30 -1.31
N VAL A 259 18.21 -20.74 -2.22
CA VAL A 259 17.01 -21.41 -2.74
C VAL A 259 17.38 -22.67 -3.53
N THR A 260 18.47 -22.66 -4.29
CA THR A 260 18.93 -23.84 -5.04
C THR A 260 19.43 -24.95 -4.11
N LEU A 261 20.17 -24.59 -3.06
CA LEU A 261 20.64 -25.56 -2.06
C LEU A 261 19.47 -26.13 -1.25
N LEU A 262 18.49 -25.28 -0.91
CA LEU A 262 17.30 -25.70 -0.19
C LEU A 262 16.40 -26.61 -1.04
N GLY A 263 16.14 -26.23 -2.29
CA GLY A 263 15.27 -27.01 -3.19
C GLY A 263 15.87 -28.34 -3.68
N ASN A 264 17.18 -28.55 -3.51
CA ASN A 264 17.85 -29.82 -3.79
C ASN A 264 18.09 -30.66 -2.52
N ASP A 265 17.52 -30.27 -1.38
CA ASP A 265 17.73 -30.91 -0.07
C ASP A 265 19.21 -30.97 0.37
N GLN A 266 20.03 -30.03 -0.12
CA GLN A 266 21.46 -29.96 0.17
C GLN A 266 21.79 -28.98 1.30
N LEU A 267 20.90 -28.03 1.60
CA LEU A 267 21.17 -26.99 2.58
C LEU A 267 21.24 -27.54 4.01
N ILE A 268 20.26 -28.37 4.39
CA ILE A 268 20.15 -28.94 5.73
C ILE A 268 20.85 -30.31 5.76
N ASN A 269 21.54 -30.61 6.85
CA ASN A 269 22.18 -31.90 7.08
C ASN A 269 21.12 -33.01 7.26
N SER A 270 21.15 -34.03 6.40
CA SER A 270 20.24 -35.18 6.49
C SER A 270 20.37 -35.96 7.80
N GLU A 271 21.54 -35.94 8.44
CA GLU A 271 21.74 -36.59 9.74
C GLU A 271 20.95 -35.90 10.86
N VAL A 272 20.76 -34.58 10.79
CA VAL A 272 19.94 -33.83 11.75
C VAL A 272 18.46 -34.21 11.61
N ILE A 273 17.99 -34.37 10.36
CA ILE A 273 16.63 -34.81 10.08
C ILE A 273 16.43 -36.23 10.64
N ALA A 274 17.34 -37.16 10.31
CA ALA A 274 17.28 -38.53 10.80
C ALA A 274 17.36 -38.62 12.33
N TYR A 275 18.19 -37.81 12.98
CA TYR A 275 18.29 -37.73 14.43
C TYR A 275 16.99 -37.24 15.06
N ALA A 276 16.38 -36.19 14.51
CA ALA A 276 15.12 -35.66 14.99
C ALA A 276 13.93 -36.61 14.79
N GLU A 277 13.88 -37.33 13.66
CA GLU A 277 12.91 -38.41 13.43
C GLU A 277 13.08 -39.52 14.48
N ALA A 278 14.31 -40.01 14.68
CA ALA A 278 14.58 -41.15 15.54
C ALA A 278 14.41 -40.86 17.04
N GLN A 279 14.84 -39.68 17.51
CA GLN A 279 14.87 -39.36 18.95
C GLN A 279 13.68 -38.53 19.41
N HIS A 280 13.11 -37.71 18.53
CA HIS A 280 12.02 -36.79 18.87
C HIS A 280 10.71 -37.11 18.17
N GLY A 281 10.68 -38.16 17.34
CA GLY A 281 9.46 -38.60 16.64
C GLY A 281 8.90 -37.53 15.69
N VAL A 282 9.75 -36.62 15.20
CA VAL A 282 9.33 -35.55 14.29
C VAL A 282 8.96 -36.18 12.95
N GLU A 283 7.75 -35.90 12.47
CA GLU A 283 7.29 -36.40 11.17
C GLU A 283 8.00 -35.67 10.02
N ARG A 284 8.23 -36.38 8.91
CA ARG A 284 8.89 -35.84 7.71
C ARG A 284 8.18 -34.61 7.14
N ASP A 285 6.84 -34.60 7.19
CA ASP A 285 6.01 -33.45 6.79
C ASP A 285 6.41 -32.16 7.52
N THR A 286 6.90 -32.25 8.76
CA THR A 286 7.37 -31.07 9.51
C THR A 286 8.59 -30.43 8.85
N PHE A 287 9.53 -31.25 8.34
CA PHE A 287 10.71 -30.76 7.65
C PHE A 287 10.38 -30.17 6.28
N ASP A 288 9.40 -30.73 5.58
CA ASP A 288 8.91 -30.19 4.30
C ASP A 288 8.26 -28.81 4.52
N VAL A 289 7.42 -28.67 5.56
CA VAL A 289 6.83 -27.38 5.95
C VAL A 289 7.90 -26.36 6.33
N LEU A 290 8.89 -26.76 7.14
CA LEU A 290 10.00 -25.88 7.53
C LEU A 290 10.84 -25.46 6.30
N GLY A 291 11.08 -26.37 5.36
CA GLY A 291 11.76 -26.09 4.10
C GLY A 291 11.01 -25.05 3.26
N ILE A 292 9.70 -25.24 3.06
CA ILE A 292 8.84 -24.29 2.34
C ILE A 292 8.87 -22.92 3.02
N VAL A 293 8.64 -22.86 4.33
CA VAL A 293 8.64 -21.59 5.09
C VAL A 293 10.00 -20.90 5.00
N THR A 294 11.10 -21.65 5.12
CA THR A 294 12.47 -21.12 4.98
C THR A 294 12.70 -20.57 3.58
N GLY A 295 12.24 -21.26 2.53
CA GLY A 295 12.35 -20.80 1.15
C GLY A 295 11.60 -19.49 0.90
N PHE A 296 10.35 -19.39 1.38
CA PHE A 296 9.58 -18.16 1.31
C PHE A 296 10.21 -17.03 2.13
N ALA A 297 10.81 -17.33 3.29
CA ALA A 297 11.51 -16.35 4.10
C ALA A 297 12.75 -15.80 3.37
N ILE A 298 13.56 -16.66 2.76
CA ILE A 298 14.74 -16.26 1.97
C ILE A 298 14.30 -15.32 0.83
N VAL A 299 13.30 -15.75 0.02
CA VAL A 299 12.80 -14.94 -1.09
C VAL A 299 12.22 -13.61 -0.60
N GLY A 300 11.42 -13.64 0.47
CA GLY A 300 10.80 -12.45 1.05
C GLY A 300 11.82 -11.43 1.56
N ILE A 301 12.85 -11.89 2.28
CA ILE A 301 13.94 -11.04 2.78
C ILE A 301 14.72 -10.43 1.60
N SER A 302 15.08 -11.22 0.59
CA SER A 302 15.82 -10.73 -0.58
C SER A 302 15.02 -9.73 -1.40
N VAL A 303 13.72 -9.99 -1.63
CA VAL A 303 12.84 -9.05 -2.34
C VAL A 303 12.67 -7.76 -1.54
N TRP A 304 12.51 -7.85 -0.22
CA TRP A 304 12.41 -6.69 0.65
C TRP A 304 13.67 -5.82 0.59
N ASP A 305 14.85 -6.43 0.70
CA ASP A 305 16.14 -5.73 0.63
C ASP A 305 16.33 -4.99 -0.71
N ILE A 306 16.01 -5.65 -1.82
CA ILE A 306 16.01 -5.03 -3.16
C ILE A 306 15.07 -3.82 -3.21
N VAL A 307 13.81 -4.00 -2.80
CA VAL A 307 12.78 -2.96 -2.83
C VAL A 307 13.19 -1.77 -1.95
N ASP A 308 13.72 -2.03 -0.76
CA ASP A 308 14.18 -0.99 0.16
C ASP A 308 15.34 -0.18 -0.42
N GLY A 309 16.34 -0.84 -1.01
CA GLY A 309 17.46 -0.16 -1.69
C GLY A 309 17.01 0.74 -2.85
N TRP A 310 16.05 0.28 -3.67
CA TRP A 310 15.49 1.09 -4.76
C TRP A 310 14.61 2.24 -4.25
N ARG A 311 13.81 2.01 -3.20
CA ARG A 311 12.99 3.07 -2.57
C ARG A 311 13.87 4.18 -2.00
N LYS A 312 14.95 3.83 -1.30
CA LYS A 312 15.93 4.80 -0.77
C LYS A 312 16.63 5.57 -1.88
N THR A 313 16.96 4.90 -2.99
CA THR A 313 17.53 5.54 -4.19
C THR A 313 16.58 6.52 -4.86
N ALA A 314 15.29 6.17 -4.99
CA ALA A 314 14.29 7.04 -5.58
C ALA A 314 14.06 8.31 -4.73
N ARG A 315 14.06 8.17 -3.40
CA ARG A 315 14.00 9.32 -2.48
C ARG A 315 15.20 10.24 -2.62
N ALA A 316 16.41 9.68 -2.66
CA ALA A 316 17.65 10.44 -2.82
C ALA A 316 17.69 11.27 -4.12
N ARG A 317 17.16 10.73 -5.23
CA ARG A 317 17.05 11.46 -6.52
C ARG A 317 16.00 12.56 -6.53
N GLY A 318 14.89 12.39 -5.78
CA GLY A 318 13.85 13.40 -5.67
C GLY A 318 14.33 14.71 -5.02
N VAL A 319 15.33 14.61 -4.14
CA VAL A 319 15.99 15.76 -3.51
C VAL A 319 16.83 16.55 -4.52
N ASP A 320 17.59 15.86 -5.39
CA ASP A 320 18.46 16.51 -6.37
C ASP A 320 17.69 17.36 -7.41
N VAL A 321 16.46 16.97 -7.76
CA VAL A 321 15.61 17.72 -8.71
C VAL A 321 14.94 18.93 -8.05
N ALA A 322 14.80 18.93 -6.73
CA ALA A 322 14.22 20.07 -5.99
C ALA A 322 15.25 21.17 -5.68
N GLU A 323 16.54 20.85 -5.66
CA GLU A 323 17.64 21.79 -5.36
C GLU A 323 18.32 22.40 -6.59
N GLY A 324 18.03 21.93 -7.81
CA GLY A 324 18.61 22.41 -9.08
C GLY A 324 17.65 23.24 -9.91
#